data_AF-A0A0C9UL01-F1
#
_entry.id   AF-A0A0C9UL01-F1
#
_cell.length_a   1.000
_cell.length_b   1.000
_cell.length_c   1.000
_cell.angle_alpha   90.00
_cell.angle_beta   90.00
_cell.angle_gamma   90.00
#
_symmetry.space_group_name_H-M   'P 1'
#
loop_
_entity.id
_entity.type
_entity.pdbx_description
1 polymer ?
#
loop_
_entity_poly.entity_id
_entity_poly.type
_entity_poly.pdbx_seq_one_letter_code
_entity_poly.pdbx_strand_id
1 'polypeptide(L)'
;VIISGKSSPKVLTDDGFLNWARSIGFSHEFLGLHSGVLQTASLGDRNGPLPEIKVIRQNFNIPIIGTGIECLIEGNHVRYWRQNGAKGNTGAHFLA
;
A
#
# COMPACT_ATOMS: atom_id res chain seq x y z
N VAL A 1 6.70 -0.11 8.29
CA VAL A 1 7.28 -1.41 7.80
C VAL A 1 7.82 -1.19 6.39
N ILE A 2 8.80 -1.98 5.91
CA ILE A 2 9.35 -1.83 4.55
C ILE A 2 9.43 -3.19 3.86
N ILE A 3 8.96 -3.26 2.61
CA ILE A 3 9.31 -4.35 1.69
C ILE A 3 10.57 -3.92 0.96
N SER A 4 11.68 -4.58 1.29
CA SER A 4 13.00 -4.24 0.76
C SER A 4 13.02 -4.36 -0.77
N GLY A 5 13.74 -3.47 -1.44
CA GLY A 5 14.05 -3.57 -2.87
C GLY A 5 14.82 -4.83 -3.27
N LYS A 6 15.37 -5.57 -2.29
CA LYS A 6 16.02 -6.88 -2.48
C LYS A 6 15.05 -8.06 -2.36
N SER A 7 13.75 -7.81 -2.14
CA SER A 7 12.72 -8.86 -2.11
C SER A 7 12.52 -9.46 -3.50
N SER A 8 11.72 -10.53 -3.58
CA SER A 8 11.36 -11.13 -4.88
C SER A 8 10.81 -10.05 -5.84
N PRO A 9 11.34 -9.91 -7.07
CA PRO A 9 10.95 -8.83 -7.97
C PRO A 9 9.43 -8.74 -8.21
N LYS A 10 8.74 -9.88 -8.13
CA LYS A 10 7.27 -9.94 -8.26
C LYS A 10 6.58 -9.04 -7.22
N VAL A 11 7.01 -9.02 -5.97
CA VAL A 11 6.35 -8.24 -4.90
C VAL A 11 6.55 -6.73 -5.02
N LEU A 12 7.48 -6.28 -5.88
CA LEU A 12 7.76 -4.86 -6.11
C LEU A 12 6.89 -4.25 -7.23
N THR A 13 6.09 -5.09 -7.90
CA THR A 13 5.06 -4.66 -8.87
C THR A 13 3.75 -4.35 -8.15
N ASP A 14 2.89 -3.51 -8.73
CA ASP A 14 1.59 -3.17 -8.11
C ASP A 14 0.73 -4.43 -7.88
N ASP A 15 0.67 -5.31 -8.88
CA ASP A 15 -0.10 -6.56 -8.80
C ASP A 15 0.49 -7.54 -7.79
N GLY A 16 1.81 -7.68 -7.75
CA GLY A 16 2.46 -8.59 -6.82
C GLY A 16 2.44 -8.09 -5.38
N PHE A 17 2.54 -6.77 -5.18
CA PHE A 17 2.30 -6.15 -3.87
C PHE A 17 0.87 -6.42 -3.40
N LEU A 18 -0.13 -6.19 -4.25
CA LEU A 18 -1.52 -6.49 -3.92
C LEU A 18 -1.75 -7.97 -3.62
N ASN A 19 -1.10 -8.88 -4.36
CA ASN A 19 -1.17 -10.31 -4.11
C ASN A 19 -0.54 -10.68 -2.76
N TRP A 20 0.60 -10.09 -2.42
CA TRP A 20 1.22 -10.23 -1.09
C TRP A 20 0.30 -9.70 0.01
N ALA A 21 -0.31 -8.53 -0.16
CA ALA A 21 -1.25 -7.98 0.80
C ALA A 21 -2.46 -8.91 1.02
N ARG A 22 -2.99 -9.50 -0.05
CA ARG A 22 -4.06 -10.52 0.03
C ARG A 22 -3.64 -11.75 0.82
N SER A 23 -2.39 -12.18 0.70
CA SER A 23 -1.88 -13.32 1.47
C SER A 23 -1.85 -13.09 2.98
N ILE A 24 -1.86 -11.83 3.43
CA ILE A 24 -1.89 -11.44 4.84
C ILE A 24 -3.24 -10.83 5.27
N GLY A 25 -4.30 -11.03 4.49
CA GLY A 25 -5.67 -10.64 4.88
C GLY A 25 -6.08 -9.22 4.51
N PHE A 26 -5.35 -8.55 3.62
CA PHE A 26 -5.61 -7.19 3.16
C PHE A 26 -6.01 -7.13 1.68
N SER A 27 -6.68 -6.08 1.23
CA SER A 27 -7.02 -5.89 -0.19
C SER A 27 -7.20 -4.40 -0.53
N HIS A 28 -7.43 -4.11 -1.81
CA HIS A 28 -7.73 -2.77 -2.29
C HIS A 28 -9.04 -2.22 -1.70
N GLU A 29 -9.16 -0.90 -1.71
CA GLU A 29 -10.35 -0.20 -1.23
C GLU A 29 -11.62 -0.65 -1.94
N PHE A 30 -12.70 -0.77 -1.18
CA PHE A 30 -13.98 -1.23 -1.68
C PHE A 30 -14.56 -0.23 -2.68
N LEU A 31 -14.75 -0.66 -3.93
CA LEU A 31 -15.29 0.16 -5.03
C LEU A 31 -14.58 1.52 -5.23
N GLY A 32 -13.31 1.62 -4.81
CA GLY A 32 -12.55 2.88 -4.87
C GLY A 32 -13.01 3.94 -3.86
N LEU A 33 -13.79 3.56 -2.85
CA LEU A 33 -14.19 4.45 -1.77
C LEU A 33 -12.98 4.74 -0.88
N HIS A 34 -12.45 5.95 -1.02
CA HIS A 34 -11.35 6.47 -0.23
C HIS A 34 -11.87 7.54 0.74
N SER A 35 -11.82 7.25 2.04
CA SER A 35 -12.15 8.22 3.09
C SER A 35 -10.87 8.80 3.68
N GLY A 36 -10.77 10.13 3.69
CA GLY A 36 -9.62 10.87 4.20
C GLY A 36 -8.82 11.58 3.11
N VAL A 37 -7.75 12.25 3.55
CA VAL A 37 -6.81 12.97 2.67
C VAL A 37 -5.62 12.06 2.38
N LEU A 38 -5.12 12.11 1.13
CA LEU A 38 -3.88 11.42 0.76
C LEU A 38 -2.72 11.88 1.65
N GLN A 39 -2.02 10.93 2.26
CA GLN A 39 -0.84 11.23 3.05
C GLN A 39 0.40 11.31 2.16
N THR A 40 1.33 12.17 2.55
CA THR A 40 2.60 12.34 1.84
C THR A 40 3.76 11.82 2.68
N ALA A 41 4.78 11.27 2.02
CA ALA A 41 6.00 10.80 2.67
C ALA A 41 7.23 11.14 1.84
N SER A 42 8.31 11.56 2.52
CA SER A 42 9.64 11.67 1.92
C SER A 42 10.36 10.33 2.07
N LEU A 43 10.78 9.74 0.96
CA LEU A 43 11.36 8.40 0.94
C LEU A 43 12.89 8.40 0.93
N GLY A 44 13.53 9.57 1.06
CA GLY A 44 14.99 9.68 1.04
C GLY A 44 15.64 9.42 -0.32
N ASP A 45 14.89 9.48 -1.42
CA ASP A 45 15.34 9.24 -2.80
C ASP A 45 15.43 10.52 -3.66
N ARG A 46 15.35 11.67 -3.00
CA ARG A 46 15.36 13.02 -3.59
C ARG A 46 14.19 13.33 -4.55
N ASN A 47 13.09 12.59 -4.48
CA ASN A 47 11.83 12.99 -5.13
C ASN A 47 11.01 13.99 -4.29
N GLY A 48 11.47 14.37 -3.10
CA GLY A 48 10.68 15.14 -2.15
C GLY A 48 9.54 14.32 -1.55
N PRO A 49 8.57 14.96 -0.87
CA PRO A 49 7.37 14.29 -0.39
C PRO A 49 6.48 13.84 -1.55
N LEU A 50 6.15 12.55 -1.59
CA LEU A 50 5.26 11.95 -2.57
C LEU A 50 3.94 11.54 -1.91
N PRO A 51 2.80 11.67 -2.60
CA PRO A 51 1.55 11.11 -2.10
C PRO A 51 1.64 9.58 -2.04
N GLU A 52 0.86 8.98 -1.15
CA GLU A 52 0.62 7.55 -1.11
C GLU A 52 0.13 7.03 -2.47
N ILE A 53 0.48 5.78 -2.80
CA ILE A 53 0.06 5.16 -4.04
C ILE A 53 -1.40 4.69 -3.91
N LYS A 54 -1.70 3.91 -2.87
CA LYS A 54 -3.06 3.53 -2.45
C LYS A 54 -3.09 3.18 -0.96
N VAL A 55 -4.29 3.15 -0.40
CA VAL A 55 -4.59 2.49 0.87
C VAL A 55 -4.97 1.04 0.61
N ILE A 56 -4.42 0.14 1.40
CA ILE A 56 -4.79 -1.27 1.43
C ILE A 56 -5.46 -1.54 2.78
N ARG A 57 -6.65 -2.12 2.75
CA ARG A 57 -7.52 -2.28 3.93
C ARG A 57 -7.67 -3.73 4.32
N GLN A 58 -7.91 -3.99 5.60
CA GLN A 58 -8.22 -5.32 6.07
C GLN A 58 -9.47 -5.85 5.37
N ASN A 59 -9.38 -7.07 4.83
CA ASN A 59 -10.47 -7.70 4.07
C ASN A 59 -11.33 -8.64 4.93
N PHE A 60 -10.97 -8.87 6.20
CA PHE A 60 -11.65 -9.80 7.11
C PHE A 60 -11.86 -11.23 6.56
N ASN A 61 -11.14 -11.60 5.51
CA ASN A 61 -11.37 -12.81 4.72
C ASN A 61 -12.81 -12.95 4.19
N ILE A 62 -13.54 -11.85 4.02
CA ILE A 62 -14.88 -11.83 3.42
C ILE A 62 -14.74 -11.36 1.98
N PRO A 63 -15.00 -12.22 0.98
CA PRO A 63 -14.92 -11.84 -0.42
C PRO A 63 -15.83 -10.64 -0.71
N ILE A 64 -15.35 -9.76 -1.59
CA ILE A 64 -16.09 -8.61 -2.14
C ILE A 64 -16.34 -7.50 -1.12
N ILE A 65 -16.97 -7.79 0.03
CA ILE A 65 -17.46 -6.77 0.97
C ILE A 65 -16.53 -6.51 2.15
N GLY A 66 -15.49 -7.33 2.35
CA GLY A 66 -14.61 -7.25 3.51
C GLY A 66 -13.98 -5.87 3.73
N THR A 67 -13.35 -5.31 2.69
CA THR A 67 -12.78 -3.96 2.76
C THR A 67 -13.85 -2.87 2.85
N GLY A 68 -15.09 -3.13 2.44
CA GLY A 68 -16.20 -2.20 2.56
C GLY A 68 -16.71 -2.10 3.99
N ILE A 69 -16.74 -3.22 4.72
CA ILE A 69 -17.01 -3.25 6.15
C ILE A 69 -15.95 -2.44 6.90
N GLU A 70 -14.66 -2.62 6.58
CA GLU A 70 -13.55 -1.86 7.19
C GLU A 70 -13.71 -0.34 6.98
N CYS A 71 -14.11 0.10 5.78
CA CYS A 71 -14.37 1.52 5.54
C CYS A 71 -15.46 2.11 6.46
N LEU A 72 -16.44 1.30 6.88
CA LEU A 72 -17.59 1.76 7.66
C LEU A 72 -17.36 1.72 9.17
N ILE A 73 -16.69 0.68 9.66
CA ILE A 73 -16.48 0.46 11.10
C ILE A 73 -15.09 0.86 11.56
N GLU A 74 -14.28 1.39 10.65
CA GLU A 74 -12.84 1.62 10.80
C GLU A 74 -12.08 0.32 11.09
N GLY A 75 -10.74 0.36 10.99
CA GLY A 75 -9.95 -0.84 11.20
C GLY A 75 -8.49 -0.67 10.80
N ASN A 76 -7.87 -1.81 10.51
CA ASN A 76 -6.47 -1.84 10.12
C ASN A 76 -6.34 -1.60 8.62
N HIS A 77 -5.54 -0.60 8.26
CA HIS A 77 -5.21 -0.27 6.90
C HIS A 77 -3.75 0.19 6.82
N VAL A 78 -3.17 0.04 5.65
CA VAL A 78 -1.78 0.43 5.38
C VAL A 78 -1.73 1.24 4.10
N ARG A 79 -1.04 2.37 4.17
CA ARG A 79 -0.66 3.19 3.02
C ARG A 79 0.69 2.72 2.54
N TYR A 80 0.93 2.83 1.24
CA TYR A 80 2.24 2.50 0.70
C TYR A 80 2.76 3.51 -0.31
N TRP A 81 4.08 3.60 -0.35
CA TRP A 81 4.86 4.42 -1.26
C TRP A 81 5.93 3.57 -1.93
N ARG A 82 6.40 3.97 -3.12
CA ARG A 82 7.50 3.32 -3.83
C ARG A 82 8.69 4.26 -3.92
N GLN A 83 9.84 3.82 -3.43
CA GLN A 83 11.08 4.58 -3.50
C GLN A 83 11.74 4.39 -4.87
N ASN A 84 11.50 5.32 -5.79
CA ASN A 84 11.95 5.25 -7.19
C ASN A 84 12.62 6.54 -7.69
N GLY A 85 13.04 7.42 -6.79
CA GLY A 85 13.71 8.67 -7.14
C GLY A 85 15.11 8.50 -7.74
N ALA A 86 15.49 9.45 -8.59
CA ALA A 86 16.71 9.39 -9.39
C ALA A 86 18.00 9.23 -8.55
N LYS A 87 17.99 9.60 -7.27
CA LYS A 87 19.10 9.44 -6.34
C LYS A 87 18.61 8.68 -5.10
N GLY A 88 18.58 7.35 -5.20
CA GLY A 88 18.10 6.47 -4.12
C GLY A 88 17.02 5.48 -4.55
N ASN A 89 16.84 5.24 -5.85
CA ASN A 89 15.92 4.22 -6.36
C ASN A 89 16.35 2.82 -5.89
N THR A 90 15.68 2.31 -4.86
CA THR A 90 15.81 0.90 -4.45
C THR A 90 14.64 0.06 -4.95
N GLY A 91 13.55 0.67 -5.41
CA GLY A 91 12.29 -0.01 -5.72
C GLY A 91 11.52 -0.50 -4.49
N ALA A 92 11.99 -0.20 -3.27
CA ALA A 92 11.34 -0.64 -2.04
C ALA A 92 9.94 -0.04 -1.86
N HIS A 93 9.06 -0.80 -1.19
CA HIS A 93 7.78 -0.29 -0.71
C HIS A 93 7.85 0.10 0.76
N PHE A 94 7.57 1.36 1.05
CA PHE A 94 7.42 1.88 2.40
C PHE A 94 5.96 1.75 2.81
N LEU A 95 5.70 1.24 4.00
CA LEU A 95 4.36 0.94 4.53
C LEU A 95 4.14 1.67 5.86
N ALA A 96 3.03 2.41 5.97
CA ALA A 96 2.62 3.12 7.17
C ALA A 96 1.14 2.92 7.47
#